data_AF-A0A444XHI8-F1
#
_entry.id   AF-A0A444XHI8-F1
#
_cell.length_a   1.000
_cell.length_b   1.000
_cell.length_c   1.000
_cell.angle_alpha   90.00
_cell.angle_beta   90.00
_cell.angle_gamma   90.00
#
_symmetry.space_group_name_H-M   'P 1'
#
loop_
_entity.id
_entity.type
_entity.pdbx_description
1 polymer ?
#
loop_
_entity_poly.entity_id
_entity_poly.type
_entity_poly.pdbx_seq_one_letter_code
_entity_poly.pdbx_strand_id
1 'polypeptide(L)'
;MATNDSNRVGLVISTTESIRVFLSGASQDPNLSHHLRHTSADLLSQSELSYEHLRSVWMASDPSIRPELTQLFSGTRFVFSSPKPRQKSEELKSRLKKLQDLAERKAYQELVKDIAPKKEVEEPFSSYKDQLGFGNYLSN
;
A
#
# COMPACT_ATOMS: atom_id res chain seq x y z
N MET A 1 -1.31 18.00 -5.93
CA MET A 1 -2.04 17.46 -7.10
C MET A 1 -1.69 16.00 -7.21
N ALA A 2 -2.59 15.09 -6.82
CA ALA A 2 -2.39 13.66 -6.94
C ALA A 2 -2.70 13.28 -8.40
N THR A 3 -1.72 12.76 -9.12
CA THR A 3 -1.90 12.22 -10.47
C THR A 3 -2.79 10.99 -10.39
N ASN A 4 -3.84 10.96 -11.22
CA ASN A 4 -4.74 9.82 -11.35
C ASN A 4 -3.99 8.61 -11.95
N ASP A 5 -3.25 7.86 -11.13
CA ASP A 5 -2.58 6.61 -11.50
C ASP A 5 -3.57 5.42 -11.54
N SER A 6 -4.76 5.61 -12.12
CA SER A 6 -5.84 4.62 -12.02
C SER A 6 -5.95 3.65 -13.20
N ASN A 7 -5.00 3.60 -14.15
CA ASN A 7 -5.10 2.63 -15.25
C ASN A 7 -3.79 2.11 -15.85
N ARG A 8 -2.64 2.31 -15.20
CA ARG A 8 -1.39 1.67 -15.62
C ARG A 8 -1.33 0.27 -14.99
N VAL A 9 -1.98 -0.70 -15.63
CA VAL A 9 -1.85 -2.12 -15.28
C VAL A 9 -0.55 -2.61 -15.89
N GLY A 10 0.41 -3.03 -15.06
CA GLY A 10 1.66 -3.63 -15.52
C GLY A 10 2.93 -2.94 -15.03
N LEU A 11 4.07 -3.47 -15.46
CA LEU A 11 5.40 -2.99 -15.08
C LEU A 11 5.73 -1.69 -15.81
N VAL A 12 5.99 -0.61 -15.07
CA VAL A 12 6.41 0.68 -15.60
C VAL A 12 7.91 0.87 -15.35
N ILE A 13 8.61 1.37 -16.37
CA ILE A 13 10.05 1.63 -16.32
C ILE A 13 10.35 3.07 -16.71
N SER A 14 11.43 3.62 -16.14
CA SER A 14 11.97 4.91 -16.54
C SER A 14 12.67 4.82 -17.90
N THR A 15 12.47 5.83 -18.75
CA THR A 15 13.16 5.92 -20.04
C THR A 15 14.65 6.25 -19.85
N THR A 16 15.53 5.35 -20.28
CA THR A 16 16.98 5.58 -20.37
C THR A 16 17.40 5.91 -21.80
N GLU A 17 18.61 6.42 -21.99
CA GLU A 17 19.14 6.77 -23.31
C GLU A 17 19.21 5.56 -24.25
N SER A 18 19.59 4.38 -23.73
CA SER A 18 19.57 3.12 -24.48
C SER A 18 18.19 2.80 -25.08
N ILE A 19 17.13 3.02 -24.29
CA ILE A 19 15.75 2.82 -24.72
C ILE A 19 15.36 3.87 -25.76
N ARG A 20 15.79 5.14 -25.61
CA ARG A 20 15.50 6.19 -26.59
C ARG A 20 16.13 5.90 -27.95
N VAL A 21 17.38 5.48 -27.98
CA VAL A 21 18.08 5.10 -29.22
C VAL A 21 17.41 3.89 -29.87
N PHE A 22 17.00 2.89 -29.08
CA PHE A 22 16.27 1.74 -29.61
C PHE A 22 14.92 2.14 -30.21
N LEU A 23 14.12 2.95 -29.50
CA LEU A 23 12.80 3.38 -29.96
C LEU A 23 12.87 4.31 -31.18
N SER A 24 13.90 5.16 -31.27
CA SER A 24 14.12 6.01 -32.45
C SER A 24 14.43 5.17 -33.69
N GLY A 25 15.32 4.17 -33.56
CA GLY A 25 15.57 3.19 -34.62
C GLY A 25 14.30 2.42 -35.00
N ALA A 26 13.56 1.90 -34.01
CA ALA A 26 12.33 1.14 -34.24
C ALA A 26 11.23 1.97 -34.94
N SER A 27 11.16 3.28 -34.68
CA SER A 27 10.19 4.18 -35.34
C SER A 27 10.45 4.36 -36.84
N GLN A 28 11.71 4.19 -37.28
CA GLN A 28 12.12 4.36 -38.68
C GLN A 28 12.26 3.03 -39.42
N ASP A 29 12.13 1.90 -38.72
CA ASP A 29 12.34 0.57 -39.29
C ASP A 29 11.20 0.17 -40.25
N PRO A 30 11.49 -0.04 -41.55
CA PRO A 30 10.47 -0.44 -42.53
C PRO A 30 9.90 -1.84 -42.26
N ASN A 31 10.64 -2.72 -41.57
CA ASN A 31 10.24 -4.11 -41.31
C ASN A 31 9.24 -4.23 -40.15
N LEU A 32 9.18 -3.22 -39.29
CA LEU A 32 8.21 -3.14 -38.20
C LEU A 32 6.82 -2.74 -38.72
N SER A 33 5.79 -3.31 -38.11
CA SER A 33 4.40 -2.96 -38.42
C SER A 33 4.15 -1.46 -38.18
N HIS A 34 3.27 -0.86 -38.99
CA HIS A 34 2.94 0.56 -38.87
C HIS A 34 2.48 0.96 -37.45
N HIS A 35 1.69 0.09 -36.80
CA HIS A 35 1.26 0.29 -35.42
C HIS A 35 2.44 0.38 -34.45
N LEU A 36 3.40 -0.56 -34.52
CA LEU A 36 4.57 -0.57 -33.64
C LEU A 36 5.52 0.60 -33.89
N ARG A 37 5.66 1.05 -35.15
CA ARG A 37 6.41 2.27 -35.47
C ARG A 37 5.79 3.49 -34.79
N HIS A 38 4.46 3.62 -34.89
CA HIS A 38 3.73 4.71 -34.27
C HIS A 38 3.83 4.65 -32.74
N THR A 39 3.62 3.47 -32.14
CA THR A 39 3.82 3.25 -30.69
C THR A 39 5.24 3.63 -30.27
N SER A 40 6.26 3.29 -31.05
CA SER A 40 7.65 3.65 -30.74
C SER A 40 7.86 5.17 -30.74
N ALA A 41 7.26 5.88 -31.70
CA ALA A 41 7.30 7.34 -31.76
C ALA A 41 6.58 7.99 -30.56
N ASP A 42 5.43 7.45 -30.16
CA ASP A 42 4.69 7.93 -28.99
C ASP A 42 5.48 7.72 -27.70
N LEU A 43 6.10 6.55 -27.54
CA LEU A 43 6.91 6.18 -26.36
C LEU A 43 8.16 7.07 -26.20
N LEU A 44 8.73 7.60 -27.29
CA LEU A 44 9.88 8.52 -27.21
C LEU A 44 9.56 9.80 -26.44
N SER A 45 8.31 10.28 -26.54
CA SER A 45 7.86 11.48 -25.84
C SER A 45 7.69 11.28 -24.32
N GLN A 46 7.65 10.03 -23.86
CA GLN A 46 7.35 9.69 -22.47
C GLN A 46 8.63 9.53 -21.63
N SER A 47 8.59 10.01 -20.38
CA SER A 47 9.65 9.78 -19.38
C SER A 47 9.51 8.45 -18.64
N GLU A 48 8.30 7.88 -18.66
CA GLU A 48 7.94 6.61 -18.07
C GLU A 48 7.10 5.83 -19.07
N LEU A 49 7.46 4.57 -19.29
CA LEU A 49 6.81 3.72 -20.27
C LEU A 49 6.39 2.38 -19.67
N SER A 50 5.34 1.80 -20.26
CA SER A 50 4.93 0.43 -19.94
C SER A 50 5.87 -0.57 -20.60
N TYR A 51 6.38 -1.52 -19.81
CA TYR A 51 7.23 -2.62 -20.27
C TYR A 51 6.56 -3.45 -21.36
N GLU A 52 5.23 -3.58 -21.34
CA GLU A 52 4.48 -4.35 -22.33
C GLU A 52 4.66 -3.80 -23.75
N HIS A 53 4.52 -2.47 -23.91
CA HIS A 53 4.66 -1.80 -25.20
C HIS A 53 6.12 -1.84 -25.69
N LEU A 54 7.09 -1.67 -24.78
CA LEU A 54 8.50 -1.81 -25.15
C LEU A 54 8.82 -3.25 -25.57
N ARG A 55 8.29 -4.24 -24.85
CA ARG A 55 8.50 -5.66 -25.14
C ARG A 55 7.88 -6.05 -26.48
N SER A 56 6.71 -5.54 -26.83
CA SER A 56 6.09 -5.85 -28.12
C SER A 56 6.94 -5.33 -29.29
N VAL A 57 7.47 -4.11 -29.18
CA VAL A 57 8.42 -3.54 -30.15
C VAL A 57 9.72 -4.35 -30.19
N TRP A 58 10.27 -4.73 -29.03
CA TRP A 58 11.50 -5.54 -28.96
C TRP A 58 11.33 -6.96 -29.50
N MET A 59 10.17 -7.59 -29.31
CA MET A 59 9.89 -8.93 -29.86
C MET A 59 9.72 -8.91 -31.38
N ALA A 60 9.21 -7.80 -31.92
CA ALA A 60 8.94 -7.63 -33.34
C ALA A 60 10.13 -7.12 -34.16
N SER A 61 11.19 -6.62 -33.52
CA SER A 61 12.42 -6.19 -34.21
C SER A 61 13.19 -7.39 -34.77
N ASP A 62 14.02 -7.18 -35.79
CA ASP A 62 14.85 -8.25 -36.37
C ASP A 62 15.81 -8.83 -35.30
N PRO A 63 15.79 -10.16 -35.03
CA PRO A 63 16.73 -10.81 -34.11
C PRO A 63 18.21 -10.50 -34.37
N SER A 64 18.59 -10.18 -35.61
CA SER A 64 19.97 -9.90 -36.02
C SER A 64 20.45 -8.51 -35.59
N ILE A 65 19.53 -7.54 -35.43
CA ILE A 65 19.80 -6.14 -35.08
C ILE A 65 19.33 -5.84 -33.65
N ARG A 66 18.68 -6.82 -33.00
CA ARG A 66 18.05 -6.69 -31.70
C ARG A 66 19.10 -6.47 -30.60
N PRO A 67 18.99 -5.39 -29.79
CA PRO A 67 19.87 -5.19 -28.66
C PRO A 67 19.58 -6.23 -27.56
N GLU A 68 20.63 -6.61 -26.83
CA GLU A 68 20.50 -7.49 -25.66
C GLU A 68 19.60 -6.82 -24.60
N LEU A 69 18.64 -7.57 -24.05
CA LEU A 69 17.69 -7.04 -23.06
C LEU A 69 18.41 -6.48 -21.83
N THR A 70 19.42 -7.18 -21.34
CA THR A 70 20.23 -6.77 -20.18
C THR A 70 20.89 -5.41 -20.40
N GLN A 71 21.43 -5.19 -21.61
CA GLN A 71 22.06 -3.94 -22.00
C GLN A 71 21.02 -2.84 -22.21
N LEU A 72 19.88 -3.15 -22.84
CA LEU A 72 18.79 -2.20 -23.05
C LEU A 72 18.21 -1.68 -21.73
N PHE A 73 18.02 -2.57 -20.76
CA PHE A 73 17.51 -2.26 -19.42
C PHE A 73 18.58 -1.84 -18.42
N SER A 74 19.85 -1.76 -18.83
CA SER A 74 20.93 -1.31 -17.94
C SER A 74 20.67 0.12 -17.46
N GLY A 75 20.70 0.32 -16.13
CA GLY A 75 20.44 1.63 -15.52
C GLY A 75 18.97 2.06 -15.49
N THR A 76 18.03 1.23 -15.93
CA THR A 76 16.59 1.52 -15.82
C THR A 76 16.10 1.37 -14.39
N ARG A 77 15.12 2.20 -14.02
CA ARG A 77 14.43 2.14 -12.73
C ARG A 77 13.01 1.66 -12.94
N PHE A 78 12.58 0.72 -12.11
CA PHE A 78 11.18 0.30 -12.06
C PHE A 78 10.37 1.29 -11.23
N VAL A 79 9.33 1.85 -11.83
CA VAL A 79 8.40 2.75 -11.16
C VAL A 79 7.30 1.88 -10.55
N PHE A 80 7.46 1.54 -9.28
CA PHE A 80 6.42 0.87 -8.52
C PHE A 80 5.49 1.93 -7.94
N SER A 81 4.22 1.90 -8.31
CA SER A 81 3.20 2.63 -7.57
C SER A 81 3.07 1.99 -6.19
N SER A 82 3.17 2.80 -5.15
CA SER A 82 2.92 2.33 -3.79
C SER A 82 1.54 1.67 -3.76
N PRO A 83 1.41 0.42 -3.30
CA PRO A 83 0.12 -0.23 -3.15
C PRO A 83 -0.83 0.70 -2.39
N LYS A 84 -2.11 0.75 -2.79
CA LYS A 84 -3.10 1.56 -2.08
C LYS A 84 -2.95 1.26 -0.58
N PRO A 85 -2.79 2.29 0.28
CA PRO A 85 -2.63 2.08 1.71
C PRO A 85 -3.82 1.25 2.20
N ARG A 86 -3.53 0.17 2.93
CA ARG A 86 -4.56 -0.76 3.41
C ARG A 86 -5.64 0.03 4.12
N GLN A 87 -6.87 -0.02 3.62
CA GLN A 87 -8.01 0.52 4.36
C GLN A 87 -8.13 -0.30 5.64
N LYS A 88 -8.02 0.36 6.80
CA LYS A 88 -8.32 -0.27 8.10
C LYS A 88 -9.72 -0.86 8.01
N SER A 89 -9.89 -2.12 8.42
CA SER A 89 -11.20 -2.77 8.43
C SER A 89 -12.18 -1.95 9.27
N GLU A 90 -13.45 -1.94 8.88
CA GLU A 90 -14.52 -1.27 9.64
C GLU A 90 -14.56 -1.74 11.10
N GLU A 91 -14.27 -3.02 11.32
CA GLU A 91 -14.09 -3.60 12.65
C GLU A 91 -12.97 -2.90 13.45
N LEU A 92 -11.80 -2.69 12.84
CA LEU A 92 -10.67 -2.02 13.50
C LEU A 92 -10.97 -0.54 13.78
N LYS A 93 -11.67 0.15 12.86
CA LYS A 93 -12.12 1.54 13.09
C LYS A 93 -13.08 1.64 14.27
N SER A 94 -14.05 0.73 14.35
CA SER A 94 -15.01 0.68 15.45
C SER A 94 -14.32 0.41 16.80
N ARG A 95 -13.31 -0.46 16.80
CA ARG A 95 -12.53 -0.79 17.99
C ARG A 95 -11.66 0.37 18.46
N LEU A 96 -11.02 1.09 17.53
CA LEU A 96 -10.24 2.30 17.86
C LEU A 96 -11.13 3.40 18.43
N LYS A 97 -12.32 3.63 17.86
CA LYS A 97 -13.28 4.60 18.40
C LYS A 97 -13.72 4.25 19.82
N LYS A 98 -14.05 2.98 20.07
CA LYS A 98 -14.40 2.51 21.44
C LYS A 98 -13.28 2.73 22.45
N LEU A 99 -12.02 2.48 22.05
CA LEU A 99 -10.87 2.72 22.93
C LEU A 99 -10.67 4.20 23.23
N GLN A 100 -10.89 5.06 22.23
CA GLN A 100 -10.84 6.51 22.41
C GLN A 100 -11.94 6.99 23.36
N ASP A 101 -13.20 6.55 23.16
CA ASP A 101 -14.33 6.91 24.03
C ASP A 101 -14.09 6.48 25.49
N LEU A 102 -13.44 5.32 25.71
CA LEU A 102 -13.07 4.84 27.05
C LEU A 102 -11.98 5.70 27.68
N ALA A 103 -10.97 6.12 26.91
CA ALA A 103 -9.91 7.00 27.39
C ALA A 103 -10.47 8.38 27.78
N GLU A 104 -11.36 8.95 26.97
CA GLU A 104 -12.03 10.23 27.25
C GLU A 104 -12.89 10.15 28.52
N ARG A 105 -13.66 9.08 28.69
CA ARG A 105 -14.45 8.85 29.92
C ARG A 105 -13.57 8.70 31.16
N LYS A 106 -12.43 8.00 31.05
CA LYS A 106 -11.49 7.84 32.15
C LYS A 106 -10.85 9.18 32.54
N ALA A 107 -10.44 9.98 31.55
CA ALA A 107 -9.90 11.32 31.79
C ALA A 107 -10.94 12.23 32.47
N TYR A 108 -12.20 12.16 32.04
CA TYR A 108 -13.29 12.89 32.70
C TYR A 108 -13.50 12.45 34.16
N GLN A 109 -13.46 11.13 34.42
CA GLN A 109 -13.57 10.60 35.79
C GLN A 109 -12.41 11.04 36.67
N GLU A 110 -11.20 11.15 36.15
CA GLU A 110 -10.04 11.69 36.87
C GLU A 110 -10.23 13.17 37.21
N LEU A 111 -10.79 13.98 36.30
CA LEU A 111 -11.06 15.40 36.53
C LEU A 111 -12.15 15.67 37.58
N VAL A 112 -13.18 14.82 37.64
CA VAL A 112 -14.30 14.99 38.59
C VAL A 112 -14.08 14.21 39.89
N LYS A 113 -12.96 13.49 40.03
CA LYS A 113 -12.65 12.63 41.17
C LYS A 113 -12.74 13.34 42.53
N ASP A 114 -12.39 14.62 42.58
CA ASP A 114 -12.35 15.40 43.82
C ASP A 114 -13.69 16.05 44.19
N ILE A 115 -14.67 16.02 43.27
CA ILE A 115 -16.00 16.64 43.43
C ILE A 115 -17.11 15.58 43.43
N ALA A 116 -16.91 14.46 42.73
CA ALA A 116 -17.88 13.38 42.64
C ALA A 116 -17.99 12.60 43.97
N PRO A 117 -19.21 12.19 44.37
CA PRO A 117 -19.39 11.26 45.49
C PRO A 117 -18.67 9.95 45.18
N LYS A 118 -17.95 9.40 46.17
CA LYS A 118 -17.24 8.12 46.06
C LYS A 118 -18.22 7.05 45.62
N LYS A 119 -18.04 6.50 44.41
CA LYS A 119 -18.76 5.29 44.00
C LYS A 119 -18.25 4.14 44.86
N GLU A 120 -19.13 3.50 45.61
CA GLU A 120 -18.86 2.20 46.20
C GLU A 120 -18.51 1.26 45.05
N VAL A 121 -17.24 0.87 45.01
CA VAL A 121 -16.76 -0.16 44.10
C VAL A 121 -17.27 -1.46 44.71
N GLU A 122 -18.35 -2.01 44.16
CA GLU A 122 -18.73 -3.40 44.44
C GLU A 122 -17.54 -4.27 44.06
N GLU A 123 -16.82 -4.77 45.07
CA GLU A 123 -15.70 -5.67 44.87
C GLU A 123 -16.22 -6.93 44.15
N PRO A 124 -15.77 -7.21 42.91
CA PRO A 124 -16.34 -8.29 42.09
C PRO A 124 -16.06 -9.70 42.64
N PHE A 125 -15.30 -9.81 43.74
CA PHE A 125 -14.91 -11.07 44.37
C PHE A 125 -15.49 -11.28 45.77
N SER A 126 -16.40 -10.42 46.26
CA SER A 126 -16.99 -10.60 47.60
C SER A 126 -17.85 -11.87 47.70
N SER A 127 -18.38 -12.38 46.57
CA SER A 127 -19.22 -13.59 46.55
C SER A 127 -18.49 -14.90 46.85
N TYR A 128 -17.16 -14.99 46.72
CA TYR A 128 -16.45 -16.26 46.93
C TYR A 128 -16.15 -16.53 48.42
N LYS A 129 -15.83 -15.47 49.18
CA LYS A 129 -15.62 -15.58 50.64
C LYS A 129 -16.92 -15.94 51.38
N ASP A 130 -18.05 -15.38 50.94
CA ASP A 130 -19.36 -15.65 51.54
C ASP A 130 -19.93 -17.02 51.14
N GLN A 131 -19.62 -17.52 49.93
CA GLN A 131 -20.04 -18.87 49.51
C GLN A 131 -19.31 -20.00 50.23
N LEU A 132 -18.11 -19.74 50.75
CA LEU A 132 -17.28 -20.78 51.36
C LEU A 132 -17.59 -21.08 52.82
N GLY A 133 -18.56 -20.40 53.45
CA GLY A 133 -19.05 -20.78 54.78
C GLY A 133 -17.96 -20.87 55.85
N PHE A 134 -16.88 -20.09 55.73
CA PHE A 134 -15.80 -20.05 56.73
C PHE A 134 -16.17 -19.20 57.97
N GLY A 135 -17.46 -18.96 58.19
CA GLY A 135 -17.98 -18.38 59.42
C GLY A 135 -18.09 -19.44 60.51
N ASN A 136 -17.26 -19.27 61.55
CA ASN A 136 -17.43 -19.82 62.91
C ASN A 136 -16.97 -21.26 63.17
N TYR A 137 -15.66 -21.50 63.16
CA TYR A 137 -15.04 -22.48 64.06
C TYR A 137 -13.75 -21.89 64.62
N LEU A 138 -13.83 -21.22 65.77
CA LEU A 138 -12.78 -21.09 66.79
C LEU A 138 -13.32 -20.19 67.91
N SER A 139 -14.18 -20.78 68.74
CA SER A 139 -14.39 -20.32 70.11
C SER A 139 -14.40 -21.57 70.98
N ASN A 140 -13.23 -21.90 71.51
CA ASN A 140 -13.05 -22.64 72.77
C ASN A 140 -11.61 -22.43 73.23
#